data_AF-A0A961ZEA6-F1
#
_entry.id   AF-A0A961ZEA6-F1
#
_cell.length_a   1.000
_cell.length_b   1.000
_cell.length_c   1.000
_cell.angle_alpha   90.00
_cell.angle_beta   90.00
_cell.angle_gamma   90.00
#
_symmetry.space_group_name_H-M   'P 1'
#
loop_
_entity.id
_entity.type
_entity.pdbx_description
1 polymer ?
#
loop_
_entity_poly.entity_id
_entity_poly.type
_entity_poly.pdbx_seq_one_letter_code
_entity_poly.pdbx_strand_id
1 'polypeptide(L)'
;FRPADIIETAEAWEIALNTTDRPSVLALSRQNLPMLREKHVTANLSAKGAYILRRPQAKRDITLMATGSEVEIAVNAAEILANDHNVNAAVVSMPCWELFEDQDAEYQARVLGKAPRIAIEAAARQGWDRWIGEKGGFIGMTSFGASAPAKDLYPHFGITVEKTVEMALAKLG
;
A
#
# COMPACT_ATOMS: atom_id res chain seq x y z
N PHE A 1 5.24 -10.17 6.22
CA PHE A 1 4.44 -9.05 6.71
C PHE A 1 5.24 -7.74 6.69
N ARG A 2 4.62 -6.66 6.22
CA ARG A 2 5.11 -5.27 6.36
C ARG A 2 3.94 -4.37 6.78
N PRO A 3 3.57 -4.36 8.07
CA PRO A 3 2.37 -3.68 8.57
C PRO A 3 2.51 -2.16 8.57
N ALA A 4 1.42 -1.46 8.27
CA ALA A 4 1.38 -0.01 8.09
C ALA A 4 1.24 0.81 9.37
N ASP A 5 0.63 0.24 10.40
CA ASP A 5 0.36 0.94 11.65
C ASP A 5 0.31 -0.03 12.85
N ILE A 6 -0.07 0.50 14.02
CA ILE A 6 -0.20 -0.28 15.25
C ILE A 6 -1.24 -1.41 15.14
N ILE A 7 -2.30 -1.21 14.35
CA ILE A 7 -3.37 -2.18 14.21
C ILE A 7 -2.92 -3.34 13.33
N GLU A 8 -2.36 -3.05 12.15
CA GLU A 8 -1.80 -4.09 11.29
C GLU A 8 -0.64 -4.82 11.95
N THR A 9 0.13 -4.14 12.81
CA THR A 9 1.20 -4.78 13.56
C THR A 9 0.66 -5.80 14.56
N ALA A 10 -0.39 -5.45 15.31
CA ALA A 10 -1.05 -6.38 16.24
C ALA A 10 -1.70 -7.56 15.48
N GLU A 11 -2.39 -7.27 14.38
CA GLU A 11 -2.99 -8.27 13.50
C GLU A 11 -1.95 -9.23 12.89
N ALA A 12 -0.79 -8.71 12.44
CA ALA A 12 0.29 -9.52 11.90
C ALA A 12 0.92 -10.45 12.95
N TRP A 13 1.05 -9.98 14.20
CA TRP A 13 1.49 -10.82 15.31
C TRP A 13 0.48 -11.93 15.63
N GLU A 14 -0.82 -11.62 15.69
CA GLU A 14 -1.87 -12.62 15.87
C GLU A 14 -1.80 -13.71 14.79
N ILE A 15 -1.66 -13.32 13.53
CA ILE A 15 -1.53 -14.28 12.42
C ILE A 15 -0.26 -15.13 12.60
N ALA A 16 0.88 -14.49 12.87
CA ALA A 16 2.16 -15.18 13.02
C ALA A 16 2.15 -16.22 14.15
N LEU A 17 1.52 -15.92 15.29
CA LEU A 17 1.39 -16.82 16.43
C LEU A 17 0.45 -18.00 16.17
N ASN A 18 -0.61 -17.78 15.38
CA ASN A 18 -1.58 -18.82 15.03
C ASN A 18 -1.15 -19.67 13.82
N THR A 19 -0.11 -19.25 13.11
CA THR A 19 0.42 -19.96 11.94
C THR A 19 1.43 -21.00 12.38
N THR A 20 1.07 -22.29 12.30
CA THR A 20 1.88 -23.40 12.83
C THR A 20 2.65 -24.18 11.77
N ASP A 21 2.40 -23.93 10.48
CA ASP A 21 2.91 -24.70 9.35
C ASP A 21 3.94 -23.94 8.48
N ARG A 22 4.16 -22.64 8.74
CA ARG A 22 5.09 -21.79 7.98
C ARG A 22 5.66 -20.67 8.86
N PRO A 23 6.90 -20.21 8.59
CA PRO A 23 7.49 -19.08 9.32
C PRO A 23 6.83 -17.76 8.90
N SER A 24 6.93 -16.76 9.78
CA SER A 24 6.49 -15.39 9.51
C SER A 24 7.64 -14.40 9.70
N VAL A 25 7.79 -13.46 8.77
CA VAL A 25 8.73 -12.33 8.89
C VAL A 25 7.93 -11.04 9.01
N LEU A 26 8.25 -10.21 10.00
CA LEU A 26 7.65 -8.89 10.20
C LEU A 26 8.73 -7.81 9.96
N ALA A 27 8.59 -7.07 8.87
CA ALA A 27 9.44 -5.91 8.58
C ALA A 27 8.83 -4.65 9.23
N LEU A 28 9.46 -4.18 10.32
CA LEU A 28 8.95 -3.08 11.13
C LEU A 28 9.75 -1.79 10.89
N SER A 29 9.05 -0.66 10.82
CA SER A 29 9.66 0.65 10.63
C SER A 29 10.44 1.10 11.88
N ARG A 30 11.44 1.96 11.68
CA ARG A 30 12.12 2.67 12.79
C ARG A 30 11.37 3.93 13.19
N GLN A 31 10.78 4.60 12.21
CA GLN A 31 10.02 5.83 12.37
C GLN A 31 8.61 5.56 12.87
N ASN A 32 8.03 6.57 13.53
CA ASN A 32 6.63 6.57 13.94
C ASN A 32 5.73 6.61 12.71
N LEU A 33 4.62 5.88 12.76
CA LEU A 33 3.59 5.86 11.73
C LEU A 33 2.24 6.19 12.36
N PRO A 34 1.36 6.95 11.66
CA PRO A 34 0.02 7.22 12.15
C PRO A 34 -0.83 5.96 12.15
N MET A 35 -1.87 5.96 12.98
CA MET A 35 -2.93 4.95 12.87
C MET A 35 -3.82 5.31 11.67
N LEU A 36 -3.78 4.49 10.63
CA LEU A 36 -4.46 4.77 9.37
C LEU A 36 -5.87 4.18 9.32
N ARG A 37 -6.13 3.10 10.07
CA ARG A 37 -7.48 2.54 10.13
C ARG A 37 -8.29 3.16 11.27
N GLU A 38 -9.15 4.11 10.92
CA GLU A 38 -9.94 4.88 11.90
C GLU A 38 -11.17 4.14 12.42
N LYS A 39 -11.75 3.22 11.63
CA LYS A 39 -12.95 2.47 12.00
C LYS A 39 -12.57 1.12 12.57
N HIS A 40 -13.08 0.81 13.76
CA HIS A 40 -12.94 -0.51 14.34
C HIS A 40 -13.67 -1.56 13.49
N VAL A 41 -13.01 -2.70 13.28
CA VAL A 41 -13.54 -3.88 12.61
C VAL A 41 -13.12 -5.08 13.44
N THR A 42 -14.07 -5.97 13.76
CA THR A 42 -13.79 -7.18 14.56
C THR A 42 -12.95 -8.20 13.80
N ALA A 43 -13.07 -8.24 12.48
CA ALA A 43 -12.26 -9.12 11.64
C ALA A 43 -10.82 -8.59 11.52
N ASN A 44 -9.84 -9.49 11.63
CA ASN A 44 -8.45 -9.23 11.28
C ASN A 44 -8.33 -9.04 9.76
N LEU A 45 -8.20 -7.80 9.29
CA LEU A 45 -8.15 -7.51 7.85
C LEU A 45 -6.79 -7.85 7.25
N SER A 46 -5.71 -7.78 8.04
CA SER A 46 -4.37 -8.20 7.60
C SER A 46 -4.30 -9.70 7.27
N ALA A 47 -5.20 -10.52 7.82
CA ALA A 47 -5.32 -11.94 7.48
C ALA A 47 -5.77 -12.17 6.03
N LYS A 48 -6.29 -11.14 5.35
CA LYS A 48 -6.57 -11.15 3.91
C LYS A 48 -5.37 -10.82 3.04
N GLY A 49 -4.23 -10.47 3.65
CA GLY A 49 -2.99 -10.10 2.99
C GLY A 49 -2.99 -8.72 2.33
N ALA A 50 -4.08 -8.37 1.65
CA ALA A 50 -4.36 -7.03 1.16
C ALA A 50 -5.85 -6.70 1.28
N TYR A 51 -6.17 -5.45 1.60
CA TYR A 51 -7.55 -4.98 1.75
C TYR A 51 -7.68 -3.50 1.40
N ILE A 52 -8.90 -3.09 1.02
CA ILE A 52 -9.18 -1.69 0.70
C ILE A 52 -9.31 -0.91 2.01
N LEU A 53 -8.29 -0.09 2.31
CA LEU A 53 -8.21 0.77 3.48
C LEU A 53 -9.04 2.05 3.32
N ARG A 54 -9.06 2.64 2.11
CA ARG A 54 -9.93 3.76 1.75
C ARG A 54 -10.68 3.44 0.47
N ARG A 55 -12.01 3.50 0.53
CA ARG A 55 -12.89 3.31 -0.63
C ARG A 55 -13.26 4.68 -1.21
N PRO A 56 -13.18 4.87 -2.54
CA PRO A 56 -13.72 6.07 -3.16
C PRO A 56 -15.24 6.10 -3.01
N GLN A 57 -15.81 7.30 -2.94
CA GLN A 57 -17.26 7.51 -2.85
C GLN A 57 -17.94 7.32 -4.21
N ALA A 58 -17.22 7.55 -5.31
CA ALA A 58 -17.69 7.35 -6.66
C ALA A 58 -16.97 6.17 -7.34
N LYS A 59 -17.13 6.07 -8.67
CA LYS A 59 -16.41 5.09 -9.48
C LYS A 59 -14.91 5.25 -9.28
N ARG A 60 -14.22 4.15 -8.98
CA ARG A 60 -12.77 4.13 -8.79
C ARG A 60 -12.05 4.49 -10.10
N ASP A 61 -11.29 5.57 -10.08
CA ASP A 61 -10.47 6.03 -11.20
C ASP A 61 -9.07 5.41 -11.14
N ILE A 62 -8.52 5.22 -9.94
CA ILE A 62 -7.20 4.63 -9.72
C ILE A 62 -7.15 3.80 -8.43
N THR A 63 -6.29 2.78 -8.36
CA THR A 63 -5.95 2.05 -7.12
C THR A 63 -4.50 2.36 -6.73
N LEU A 64 -4.32 2.96 -5.55
CA LEU A 64 -3.02 3.13 -4.91
C LEU A 64 -2.80 1.97 -3.92
N MET A 65 -1.76 1.18 -4.14
CA MET A 65 -1.41 0.04 -3.30
C MET A 65 -0.10 0.35 -2.58
N ALA A 66 -0.04 0.07 -1.29
CA ALA A 66 1.15 0.35 -0.50
C ALA A 66 1.30 -0.65 0.64
N THR A 67 2.48 -0.66 1.24
CA THR A 67 2.81 -1.47 2.42
C THR A 67 3.51 -0.58 3.45
N GLY A 68 3.51 -1.00 4.71
CA GLY A 68 4.29 -0.34 5.75
C GLY A 68 4.11 1.18 5.82
N SER A 69 5.23 1.87 5.94
CA SER A 69 5.28 3.33 6.06
C SER A 69 4.71 4.09 4.87
N GLU A 70 4.65 3.48 3.69
CA GLU A 70 4.20 4.16 2.47
C GLU A 70 2.68 4.18 2.33
N VAL A 71 1.95 3.46 3.19
CA VAL A 71 0.47 3.53 3.18
C VAL A 71 -0.01 4.92 3.57
N GLU A 72 0.69 5.63 4.45
CA GLU A 72 0.40 7.04 4.76
C GLU A 72 0.53 7.92 3.51
N ILE A 73 1.58 7.70 2.70
CA ILE A 73 1.77 8.43 1.43
C ILE A 73 0.61 8.16 0.48
N ALA A 74 0.16 6.91 0.38
CA ALA A 74 -0.98 6.54 -0.46
C ALA A 74 -2.29 7.19 0.00
N VAL A 75 -2.53 7.27 1.31
CA VAL A 75 -3.71 7.94 1.89
C VAL A 75 -3.68 9.44 1.59
N ASN A 76 -2.56 10.11 1.88
CA ASN A 76 -2.43 11.55 1.66
C ASN A 76 -2.53 11.91 0.16
N ALA A 77 -1.97 11.07 -0.72
CA ALA A 77 -2.11 11.25 -2.17
C ALA A 77 -3.57 11.07 -2.63
N ALA A 78 -4.30 10.12 -2.07
CA ALA A 78 -5.72 9.92 -2.38
C ALA A 78 -6.57 11.13 -1.98
N GLU A 79 -6.26 11.80 -0.87
CA GLU A 79 -6.94 13.02 -0.44
C GLU A 79 -6.69 14.19 -1.41
N ILE A 80 -5.44 14.42 -1.82
CA ILE A 80 -5.11 15.47 -2.80
C ILE A 80 -5.77 15.17 -4.15
N LEU A 81 -5.71 13.91 -4.62
CA LEU A 81 -6.36 13.50 -5.87
C LEU A 81 -7.87 13.78 -5.85
N ALA A 82 -8.53 13.49 -4.73
CA ALA A 82 -9.96 13.75 -4.59
C ALA A 82 -10.28 15.25 -4.54
N ASN A 83 -9.55 16.02 -3.71
CA ASN A 83 -9.86 17.42 -3.43
C ASN A 83 -9.47 18.36 -4.58
N ASP A 84 -8.31 18.14 -5.18
CA ASP A 84 -7.70 19.12 -6.10
C ASP A 84 -7.89 18.71 -7.57
N HIS A 85 -8.12 17.43 -7.83
CA HIS A 85 -8.18 16.88 -9.19
C HIS A 85 -9.47 16.13 -9.52
N ASN A 86 -10.39 15.97 -8.56
CA ASN A 86 -11.63 15.21 -8.72
C ASN A 86 -11.37 13.76 -9.21
N VAL A 87 -10.27 13.15 -8.73
CA VAL A 87 -9.88 11.77 -9.04
C VAL A 87 -10.18 10.86 -7.85
N ASN A 88 -10.96 9.81 -8.09
CA ASN A 88 -11.40 8.88 -7.07
C ASN A 88 -10.40 7.73 -6.89
N ALA A 89 -9.45 7.90 -5.98
CA ALA A 89 -8.49 6.86 -5.63
C ALA A 89 -9.05 5.87 -4.58
N ALA A 90 -8.86 4.58 -4.81
CA ALA A 90 -8.92 3.57 -3.75
C ALA A 90 -7.53 3.36 -3.17
N VAL A 91 -7.43 3.30 -1.85
CA VAL A 91 -6.17 2.96 -1.15
C VAL A 91 -6.27 1.52 -0.67
N VAL A 92 -5.32 0.69 -1.06
CA VAL A 92 -5.18 -0.70 -0.66
C VAL A 92 -3.91 -0.85 0.18
N SER A 93 -4.07 -1.31 1.42
CA SER A 93 -2.93 -1.77 2.22
C SER A 93 -2.64 -3.23 1.88
N MET A 94 -1.37 -3.58 1.66
CA MET A 94 -0.92 -4.93 1.27
C MET A 94 0.12 -5.51 2.25
N PRO A 95 -0.19 -5.69 3.55
CA PRO A 95 0.79 -6.13 4.54
C PRO A 95 1.41 -7.51 4.26
N CYS A 96 0.75 -8.41 3.50
CA CYS A 96 1.31 -9.72 3.14
C CYS A 96 0.80 -10.20 1.79
N TRP A 97 1.70 -10.36 0.83
CA TRP A 97 1.33 -10.82 -0.51
C TRP A 97 0.89 -12.28 -0.51
N GLU A 98 1.58 -13.14 0.23
CA GLU A 98 1.31 -14.58 0.27
C GLU A 98 -0.12 -14.86 0.75
N LEU A 99 -0.56 -14.19 1.82
CA LEU A 99 -1.94 -14.30 2.29
C LEU A 99 -2.96 -13.74 1.29
N PHE A 100 -2.57 -12.74 0.51
CA PHE A 100 -3.44 -12.19 -0.54
C PHE A 100 -3.55 -13.13 -1.73
N GLU A 101 -2.45 -13.79 -2.11
CA GLU A 101 -2.39 -14.85 -3.13
C GLU A 101 -3.26 -16.04 -2.75
N ASP A 102 -3.32 -16.38 -1.46
CA ASP A 102 -4.18 -17.46 -0.94
C ASP A 102 -5.68 -17.11 -0.98
N GLN A 103 -6.07 -15.85 -1.22
CA GLN A 103 -7.48 -15.48 -1.34
C GLN A 103 -8.06 -15.92 -2.69
N ASP A 104 -9.38 -16.13 -2.72
CA ASP A 104 -10.08 -16.46 -3.95
C ASP A 104 -9.97 -15.33 -5.01
N ALA A 105 -10.13 -15.71 -6.28
CA ALA A 105 -9.97 -14.79 -7.40
C ALA A 105 -10.98 -13.63 -7.39
N GLU A 106 -12.17 -13.84 -6.83
CA GLU A 106 -13.20 -12.80 -6.71
C GLU A 106 -12.75 -11.72 -5.71
N TYR A 107 -12.21 -12.13 -4.56
CA TYR A 107 -11.64 -11.25 -3.55
C TYR A 107 -10.48 -10.45 -4.13
N GLN A 108 -9.52 -11.11 -4.77
CA GLN A 108 -8.36 -10.44 -5.37
C GLN A 108 -8.80 -9.41 -6.41
N ALA A 109 -9.73 -9.77 -7.31
CA ALA A 109 -10.26 -8.87 -8.33
C ALA A 109 -10.97 -7.65 -7.72
N ARG A 110 -11.71 -7.84 -6.61
CA ARG A 110 -12.40 -6.74 -5.91
C ARG A 110 -11.43 -5.78 -5.24
N VAL A 111 -10.37 -6.30 -4.61
CA VAL A 111 -9.35 -5.46 -3.95
C VAL A 111 -8.58 -4.66 -4.99
N LEU A 112 -8.02 -5.33 -6.00
CA LEU A 112 -7.22 -4.70 -7.06
C LEU A 112 -8.04 -3.73 -7.91
N GLY A 113 -9.30 -4.08 -8.21
CA GLY A 113 -10.16 -3.33 -9.11
C GLY A 113 -9.70 -3.41 -10.57
N LYS A 114 -10.43 -2.72 -11.46
CA LYS A 114 -10.13 -2.65 -12.91
C LYS A 114 -9.42 -1.36 -13.32
N ALA A 115 -9.32 -0.39 -12.42
CA ALA A 115 -8.64 0.88 -12.63
C ALA A 115 -7.13 0.67 -12.78
N PRO A 116 -6.38 1.64 -13.38
CA PRO A 116 -4.93 1.66 -13.29
C PRO A 116 -4.45 1.53 -11.84
N ARG A 117 -3.29 0.91 -11.65
CA ARG A 117 -2.74 0.57 -10.33
C ARG A 117 -1.36 1.17 -10.18
N ILE A 118 -1.10 1.76 -9.02
CA ILE A 118 0.23 2.25 -8.63
C ILE A 118 0.61 1.56 -7.33
N ALA A 119 1.81 1.00 -7.28
CA ALA A 119 2.40 0.49 -6.05
C ALA A 119 3.38 1.49 -5.46
N ILE A 120 3.38 1.65 -4.14
CA ILE A 120 4.22 2.61 -3.41
C ILE A 120 4.89 1.86 -2.27
N GLU A 121 6.22 1.71 -2.34
CA GLU A 121 7.01 1.03 -1.32
C GLU A 121 8.46 1.51 -1.36
N ALA A 122 9.04 1.79 -0.19
CA ALA A 122 10.47 2.11 -0.06
C ALA A 122 11.36 0.85 -0.18
N ALA A 123 11.20 0.14 -1.29
CA ALA A 123 11.93 -1.05 -1.68
C ALA A 123 12.06 -1.12 -3.20
N ALA A 124 12.67 -2.19 -3.72
CA ALA A 124 12.76 -2.42 -5.16
C ALA A 124 11.40 -2.79 -5.75
N ARG A 125 11.19 -2.47 -7.04
CA ARG A 125 9.99 -2.85 -7.80
C ARG A 125 9.75 -4.36 -7.89
N GLN A 126 10.79 -5.17 -7.70
CA GLN A 126 10.76 -6.60 -7.99
C GLN A 126 9.55 -7.30 -7.35
N GLY A 127 8.74 -7.96 -8.18
CA GLY A 127 7.51 -8.66 -7.77
C GLY A 127 6.23 -7.82 -7.86
N TRP A 128 6.30 -6.49 -7.77
CA TRP A 128 5.11 -5.63 -7.82
C TRP A 128 4.36 -5.71 -9.14
N ASP A 129 5.05 -6.04 -10.24
CA ASP A 129 4.47 -6.19 -11.58
C ASP A 129 3.28 -7.16 -11.61
N ARG A 130 3.28 -8.18 -10.74
CA ARG A 130 2.14 -9.12 -10.57
C ARG A 130 0.86 -8.39 -10.12
N TRP A 131 1.00 -7.38 -9.26
CA TRP A 131 -0.12 -6.65 -8.65
C TRP A 131 -0.51 -5.40 -9.40
N ILE A 132 0.45 -4.68 -9.98
CA ILE A 132 0.19 -3.44 -10.73
C ILE A 132 -0.21 -3.74 -12.20
N GLY A 133 0.21 -4.89 -12.73
CA GLY A 133 0.00 -5.31 -14.12
C GLY A 133 0.81 -4.50 -15.13
N GLU A 134 0.65 -4.83 -16.42
CA GLU A 134 1.47 -4.30 -17.52
C GLU A 134 1.50 -2.77 -17.61
N LYS A 135 0.37 -2.12 -17.31
CA LYS A 135 0.24 -0.65 -17.36
C LYS A 135 0.46 0.02 -16.00
N GLY A 136 0.90 -0.75 -15.00
CA GLY A 136 1.09 -0.30 -13.63
C GLY A 136 2.12 0.82 -13.46
N GLY A 137 1.98 1.61 -12.39
CA GLY A 137 3.00 2.51 -11.89
C GLY A 137 3.69 1.93 -10.65
N PHE A 138 4.94 2.33 -10.41
CA PHE A 138 5.67 1.97 -9.20
C PHE A 138 6.45 3.18 -8.69
N ILE A 139 6.29 3.49 -7.41
CA ILE A 139 7.04 4.50 -6.67
C ILE A 139 7.84 3.79 -5.59
N GLY A 140 9.16 3.84 -5.71
CA GLY A 140 10.08 3.15 -4.82
C GLY A 140 11.51 3.27 -5.30
N MET A 141 12.36 2.40 -4.79
CA MET A 141 13.81 2.44 -5.02
C MET A 141 14.20 1.82 -6.37
N THR A 142 15.11 2.48 -7.08
CA THR A 142 15.74 1.96 -8.33
C THR A 142 17.27 1.84 -8.22
N SER A 143 17.82 2.14 -7.04
CA SER A 143 19.24 2.12 -6.72
C SER A 143 19.45 1.74 -5.24
N PHE A 144 20.71 1.70 -4.80
CA PHE A 144 21.02 1.59 -3.37
C PHE A 144 20.59 2.85 -2.59
N GLY A 145 20.53 2.71 -1.26
CA GLY A 145 20.28 3.84 -0.37
C GLY A 145 21.46 4.82 -0.30
N ALA A 146 21.27 5.88 0.47
CA ALA A 146 22.28 6.89 0.75
C ALA A 146 22.32 7.23 2.24
N SER A 147 23.43 7.83 2.69
CA SER A 147 23.59 8.28 4.07
C SER A 147 23.04 9.70 4.23
N ALA A 148 21.79 9.82 4.69
CA ALA A 148 21.19 11.07 5.12
C ALA A 148 19.98 10.80 6.04
N PRO A 149 19.42 11.80 6.74
CA PRO A 149 18.16 11.65 7.46
C PRO A 149 17.01 11.20 6.53
N ALA A 150 16.10 10.36 7.04
CA ALA A 150 15.01 9.80 6.24
C ALA A 150 14.15 10.87 5.53
N LYS A 151 13.88 11.99 6.22
CA LYS A 151 13.12 13.13 5.67
C LYS A 151 13.74 13.74 4.40
N ASP A 152 15.06 13.59 4.23
CA ASP A 152 15.79 14.11 3.07
C ASP A 152 15.89 13.02 1.98
N LEU A 153 15.94 11.75 2.38
CA LEU A 153 16.03 10.60 1.47
C LEU A 153 14.72 10.35 0.70
N TYR A 154 13.55 10.47 1.33
CA TYR A 154 12.26 10.22 0.64
C TYR A 154 12.06 11.14 -0.57
N PRO A 155 12.24 12.47 -0.45
CA PRO A 155 12.22 13.38 -1.59
C PRO A 155 13.32 13.08 -2.61
N HIS A 156 14.54 12.78 -2.16
CA HIS A 156 15.65 12.45 -3.05
C HIS A 156 15.35 11.25 -3.94
N PHE A 157 14.72 10.21 -3.39
CA PHE A 157 14.31 9.01 -4.14
C PHE A 157 12.92 9.13 -4.79
N GLY A 158 12.24 10.27 -4.68
CA GLY A 158 10.93 10.50 -5.27
C GLY A 158 9.80 9.69 -4.65
N ILE A 159 9.98 9.20 -3.41
CA ILE A 159 8.96 8.46 -2.66
C ILE A 159 8.16 9.49 -1.86
N THR A 160 7.30 10.24 -2.54
CA THR A 160 6.53 11.34 -1.92
C THR A 160 5.09 11.35 -2.35
N VAL A 161 4.27 12.11 -1.62
CA VAL A 161 2.86 12.33 -1.94
C VAL A 161 2.74 13.00 -3.32
N GLU A 162 3.55 14.03 -3.58
CA GLU A 162 3.51 14.79 -4.83
C GLU A 162 3.85 13.90 -6.03
N LYS A 163 4.87 13.06 -5.92
CA LYS A 163 5.22 12.09 -6.97
C LYS A 163 4.15 11.03 -7.18
N THR A 164 3.43 10.67 -6.12
CA THR A 164 2.27 9.76 -6.21
C THR A 164 1.12 10.40 -6.96
N VAL A 165 0.80 11.67 -6.67
CA VAL A 165 -0.24 12.43 -7.38
C VAL A 165 0.14 12.62 -8.85
N GLU A 166 1.38 13.06 -9.14
CA GLU A 166 1.88 13.24 -10.50
C GLU A 166 1.75 11.97 -11.34
N MET A 167 2.20 10.83 -10.79
CA MET A 167 2.11 9.54 -11.47
C MET A 167 0.65 9.10 -11.66
N ALA A 168 -0.22 9.32 -10.67
CA ALA A 168 -1.63 8.99 -10.77
C ALA A 168 -2.32 9.73 -11.91
N LEU A 169 -2.09 11.05 -12.02
CA LEU A 169 -2.64 11.86 -13.10
C LEU A 169 -2.11 11.42 -14.47
N ALA A 170 -0.81 11.11 -14.56
CA ALA A 170 -0.18 10.62 -15.79
C ALA A 170 -0.72 9.25 -16.25
N LYS A 171 -1.33 8.45 -15.37
CA LYS A 171 -1.94 7.16 -15.71
C LYS A 171 -3.41 7.27 -16.16
N LEU A 172 -4.03 8.44 -15.97
CA LEU A 172 -5.43 8.71 -16.32
C LEU A 172 -5.58 9.49 -17.63
N GLY A 173 -4.52 10.18 -18.08
CA GLY A 173 -4.40 10.77 -19.42
C GLY A 173 -3.75 9.83 -20.43
#